data_AF-A0A4U7JJ92-F1
#
_entry.id   AF-A0A4U7JJ92-F1
#
_cell.length_a   1.000
_cell.length_b   1.000
_cell.length_c   1.000
_cell.angle_alpha   90.00
_cell.angle_beta   90.00
_cell.angle_gamma   90.00
#
_symmetry.space_group_name_H-M   'P 1'
#
loop_
_entity.id
_entity.type
_entity.pdbx_description
1 polymer ?
#
loop_
_entity_poly.entity_id
_entity_poly.type
_entity_poly.pdbx_seq_one_letter_code
_entity_poly.pdbx_strand_id
1 'polypeptide(L)'
;MSTLVGEFLPISQSDCEAFRTVALLSRMTERIETLRETLRKEAEKAGADNSSKLMFGLFNLVANNASDVLESKTNVEDALDMFEQIIEEQPNYWLAKMYKIRIQLMLPNSFRDEDEIIEEIMDMIEQQKKGEFRPYYVIPYLLISGLYWSFGESEKAKEYIAEAKKLEASPITVISDFLILIFDDLETKLRSSGEHESANDVLELKNKYFKM
;
A
#
# COMPACT_ATOMS: atom_id res chain seq x y z
N MET A 1 -13.84 24.78 15.95
CA MET A 1 -13.70 23.44 16.57
C MET A 1 -12.42 22.85 16.01
N SER A 2 -11.42 22.65 16.85
CA SER A 2 -10.14 22.05 16.47
C SER A 2 -10.39 20.57 16.23
N THR A 3 -10.52 20.16 14.97
CA THR A 3 -10.40 18.74 14.61
C THR A 3 -9.01 18.30 15.05
N LEU A 4 -8.96 17.34 15.98
CA LEU A 4 -7.76 16.60 16.31
C LEU A 4 -7.28 15.95 15.02
N VAL A 5 -6.37 16.62 14.30
CA VAL A 5 -5.54 15.96 13.30
C VAL A 5 -4.74 14.95 14.11
N GLY A 6 -5.10 13.67 14.01
CA GLY A 6 -4.39 12.60 14.71
C GLY A 6 -2.89 12.72 14.43
N GLU A 7 -2.05 12.29 15.37
CA GLU A 7 -0.62 12.32 15.14
C GLU A 7 -0.28 11.48 13.91
N PHE A 8 0.54 12.02 13.00
CA PHE A 8 1.01 11.29 11.84
C PHE A 8 1.83 10.09 12.29
N LEU A 9 1.44 8.88 11.86
CA LEU A 9 2.14 7.64 12.20
C LEU A 9 3.02 7.21 11.03
N PRO A 10 4.34 7.48 11.08
CA PRO A 10 5.25 7.06 10.03
C PRO A 10 5.36 5.54 9.94
N ILE A 11 5.70 5.04 8.76
CA ILE A 11 6.09 3.63 8.59
C ILE A 11 7.34 3.39 9.43
N SER A 12 7.23 2.46 10.37
CA SER A 12 8.22 2.23 11.41
C SER A 12 9.08 0.98 11.17
N GLN A 13 10.12 0.81 11.98
CA GLN A 13 10.91 -0.43 12.00
C GLN A 13 10.09 -1.62 12.50
N SER A 14 9.13 -1.40 13.41
CA SER A 14 8.21 -2.43 13.88
C SER A 14 7.36 -2.97 12.73
N ASP A 15 6.94 -2.10 11.81
CA ASP A 15 6.16 -2.51 10.64
C ASP A 15 7.01 -3.38 9.71
N CYS A 16 8.29 -3.03 9.56
CA CYS A 16 9.26 -3.84 8.81
C CYS A 16 9.43 -5.24 9.39
N GLU A 17 9.46 -5.34 10.72
CA GLU A 17 9.55 -6.62 11.43
C GLU A 17 8.26 -7.44 11.27
N ALA A 18 7.08 -6.80 11.34
CA ALA A 18 5.80 -7.45 11.08
C ALA A 18 5.76 -8.04 9.66
N PHE A 19 6.12 -7.25 8.64
CA PHE A 19 6.16 -7.71 7.25
C PHE A 19 7.14 -8.88 7.04
N ARG A 20 8.36 -8.78 7.56
CA ARG A 20 9.37 -9.86 7.45
C ARG A 20 8.94 -11.13 8.18
N THR A 21 8.31 -10.99 9.33
CA THR A 21 7.76 -12.11 10.10
C THR A 21 6.68 -12.81 9.29
N VAL A 22 5.72 -12.06 8.76
CA VAL A 22 4.67 -12.61 7.90
C VAL A 22 5.24 -13.30 6.66
N ALA A 23 6.21 -12.67 5.97
CA ALA A 23 6.87 -13.24 4.80
C ALA A 23 7.65 -14.53 5.11
N LEU A 24 8.14 -14.70 6.34
CA LEU A 24 8.74 -15.94 6.79
C LEU A 24 7.66 -17.01 7.08
N LEU A 25 6.61 -16.62 7.80
CA LEU A 25 5.51 -17.52 8.17
C LEU A 25 4.75 -18.04 6.95
N SER A 26 4.54 -17.21 5.92
CA SER A 26 3.83 -17.60 4.70
C SER A 26 4.53 -18.70 3.91
N ARG A 27 5.84 -18.89 4.12
CA ARG A 27 6.64 -19.97 3.51
C ARG A 27 6.50 -21.30 4.24
N MET A 28 5.88 -21.34 5.42
CA MET A 28 5.65 -22.56 6.20
C MET A 28 4.36 -23.26 5.76
N THR A 29 4.36 -23.78 4.53
CA THR A 29 3.17 -24.32 3.84
C THR A 29 2.42 -25.41 4.64
N GLU A 30 3.12 -26.26 5.38
CA GLU A 30 2.52 -27.34 6.19
C GLU A 30 1.70 -26.83 7.39
N ARG A 31 1.88 -25.57 7.79
CA ARG A 31 1.25 -24.99 8.99
C ARG A 31 0.38 -23.79 8.70
N ILE A 32 0.10 -23.52 7.43
CA ILE A 32 -0.49 -22.26 6.98
C ILE A 32 -1.85 -21.99 7.64
N GLU A 33 -2.74 -22.99 7.70
CA GLU A 33 -4.05 -22.86 8.35
C GLU A 33 -3.95 -22.67 9.87
N THR A 34 -3.02 -23.39 10.52
CA THR A 34 -2.82 -23.25 11.97
C THR A 34 -2.25 -21.86 12.31
N LEU A 35 -1.34 -21.36 11.49
CA LEU A 35 -0.79 -20.01 11.63
C LEU A 35 -1.87 -18.95 11.37
N ARG A 36 -2.67 -19.11 10.31
CA ARG A 36 -3.81 -18.23 10.00
C ARG A 36 -4.75 -18.12 11.18
N GLU A 37 -5.22 -19.24 11.71
CA GLU A 37 -6.14 -19.29 12.86
C GLU A 37 -5.53 -18.70 14.14
N THR A 38 -4.22 -18.88 14.34
CA THR A 38 -3.52 -18.28 15.49
C THR A 38 -3.47 -16.75 15.38
N LEU A 39 -3.08 -16.24 14.20
CA LEU A 39 -3.02 -14.81 13.94
C LEU A 39 -4.41 -14.16 14.00
N ARG A 40 -5.43 -14.85 13.47
CA ARG A 40 -6.83 -14.43 13.55
C ARG A 40 -7.26 -14.21 15.00
N LYS A 41 -7.05 -15.21 15.87
CA LYS A 41 -7.42 -15.12 17.30
C LYS A 41 -6.75 -13.95 18.02
N GLU A 42 -5.49 -13.68 17.70
CA GLU A 42 -4.76 -12.56 18.28
C GLU A 42 -5.26 -11.21 17.76
N ALA A 43 -5.65 -11.11 16.49
CA ALA A 43 -6.19 -9.91 15.87
C ALA A 43 -7.64 -9.60 16.29
N GLU A 44 -8.46 -10.63 16.52
CA GLU A 44 -9.87 -10.50 16.89
C GLU A 44 -10.11 -10.40 18.41
N LYS A 45 -9.07 -10.58 19.25
CA LYS A 45 -9.23 -10.46 20.71
C LYS A 45 -9.64 -9.04 21.11
N ALA A 46 -10.44 -8.92 22.16
CA ALA A 46 -10.78 -7.62 22.72
C ALA A 46 -9.50 -6.87 23.15
N GLY A 47 -9.29 -5.68 22.58
CA GLY A 47 -8.09 -4.88 22.82
C GLY A 47 -6.85 -5.35 22.07
N ALA A 48 -7.00 -6.09 20.95
CA ALA A 48 -5.91 -6.36 20.02
C ALA A 48 -5.25 -5.04 19.56
N ASP A 49 -3.92 -5.04 19.51
CA ASP A 49 -3.17 -3.89 18.99
C ASP A 49 -3.14 -3.89 17.46
N ASN A 50 -2.80 -2.72 16.89
CA ASN A 50 -2.70 -2.57 15.44
C ASN A 50 -1.60 -3.45 14.83
N SER A 51 -0.59 -3.85 15.60
CA SER A 51 0.45 -4.77 15.12
C SER A 51 -0.13 -6.17 14.85
N SER A 52 -1.01 -6.66 15.72
CA SER A 52 -1.65 -7.97 15.58
C SER A 52 -2.58 -7.99 14.37
N LYS A 53 -3.40 -6.94 14.21
CA LYS A 53 -4.27 -6.74 13.04
C LYS A 53 -3.46 -6.64 11.75
N LEU A 54 -2.38 -5.86 11.76
CA LEU A 54 -1.47 -5.70 10.62
C LEU A 54 -0.88 -7.05 10.22
N MET A 55 -0.36 -7.83 11.17
CA MET A 55 0.21 -9.15 10.88
C MET A 55 -0.82 -10.11 10.28
N PHE A 56 -2.06 -10.15 10.81
CA PHE A 56 -3.11 -11.01 10.26
C PHE A 56 -3.51 -10.58 8.85
N GLY A 57 -3.75 -9.28 8.63
CA GLY A 57 -4.08 -8.76 7.31
C GLY A 57 -2.97 -9.04 6.28
N LEU A 58 -1.72 -8.76 6.61
CA LEU A 58 -0.58 -9.09 5.76
C LEU A 58 -0.45 -10.58 5.49
N PHE A 59 -0.71 -11.42 6.49
CA PHE A 59 -0.60 -12.87 6.32
C PHE A 59 -1.61 -13.37 5.29
N ASN A 60 -2.86 -12.88 5.32
CA ASN A 60 -3.85 -13.24 4.32
C ASN A 60 -3.48 -12.79 2.89
N LEU A 61 -2.75 -11.69 2.74
CA LEU A 61 -2.25 -11.25 1.42
C LEU A 61 -1.08 -12.09 0.92
N VAL A 62 -0.09 -12.34 1.79
CA VAL A 62 1.20 -12.94 1.39
C VAL A 62 1.16 -14.46 1.38
N ALA A 63 0.38 -15.07 2.27
CA ALA A 63 0.26 -16.52 2.40
C ALA A 63 -0.79 -17.12 1.44
N ASN A 64 -1.29 -16.33 0.49
CA ASN A 64 -2.31 -16.78 -0.46
C ASN A 64 -1.74 -17.80 -1.45
N ASN A 65 -1.75 -19.08 -1.04
CA ASN A 65 -1.45 -20.25 -1.87
C ASN A 65 -2.73 -20.87 -2.46
N ALA A 66 -3.87 -20.18 -2.37
CA ALA A 66 -5.16 -20.78 -2.67
C ALA A 66 -5.27 -21.08 -4.17
N SER A 67 -5.39 -22.37 -4.50
CA SER A 67 -5.91 -22.80 -5.80
C SER A 67 -7.42 -22.52 -5.93
N ASP A 68 -8.08 -22.21 -4.81
CA ASP A 68 -9.50 -21.89 -4.72
C ASP A 68 -9.73 -20.36 -4.72
N VAL A 69 -10.52 -19.90 -5.69
CA VAL A 69 -10.90 -18.50 -5.87
C VAL A 69 -11.72 -17.97 -4.69
N LEU A 70 -12.55 -18.82 -4.05
CA LEU A 70 -13.37 -18.40 -2.92
C LEU A 70 -12.51 -18.13 -1.69
N GLU A 71 -11.54 -18.99 -1.40
CA GLU A 71 -10.61 -18.79 -0.29
C GLU A 71 -9.75 -17.55 -0.53
N SER A 72 -9.27 -17.34 -1.76
CA SER A 72 -8.57 -16.12 -2.13
C SER A 72 -9.42 -14.87 -1.91
N LYS A 73 -10.74 -14.93 -2.15
CA LYS A 73 -11.65 -13.80 -1.92
C LYS A 73 -11.78 -13.50 -0.43
N THR A 74 -12.03 -14.53 0.38
CA THR A 74 -12.15 -14.38 1.84
C THR A 74 -10.86 -13.83 2.45
N ASN A 75 -9.69 -14.30 2.01
CA ASN A 75 -8.41 -13.76 2.49
C ASN A 75 -8.25 -12.26 2.19
N VAL A 76 -8.69 -11.81 1.01
CA VAL A 76 -8.66 -10.40 0.63
C VAL A 76 -9.62 -9.57 1.48
N GLU A 77 -10.84 -10.08 1.73
CA GLU A 77 -11.83 -9.43 2.60
C GLU A 77 -11.31 -9.33 4.04
N ASP A 78 -10.80 -10.43 4.62
CA ASP A 78 -10.21 -10.43 5.96
C ASP A 78 -9.04 -9.43 6.08
N ALA A 79 -8.23 -9.29 5.02
CA ALA A 79 -7.14 -8.33 5.01
C ALA A 79 -7.65 -6.88 4.98
N LEU A 80 -8.64 -6.57 4.13
CA LEU A 80 -9.26 -5.24 4.06
C LEU A 80 -9.90 -4.86 5.40
N ASP A 81 -10.68 -5.76 6.00
CA ASP A 81 -11.32 -5.55 7.31
C ASP A 81 -10.29 -5.18 8.39
N MET A 82 -9.13 -5.85 8.40
CA MET A 82 -8.06 -5.52 9.35
C MET A 82 -7.46 -4.13 9.11
N PHE A 83 -7.21 -3.75 7.85
CA PHE A 83 -6.66 -2.44 7.55
C PHE A 83 -7.66 -1.32 7.83
N GLU A 84 -8.95 -1.53 7.54
CA GLU A 84 -10.00 -0.58 7.87
C GLU A 84 -10.10 -0.37 9.37
N GLN A 85 -10.11 -1.43 10.19
CA GLN A 85 -10.08 -1.28 11.65
C GLN A 85 -8.87 -0.51 12.15
N ILE A 86 -7.68 -0.74 11.57
CA ILE A 86 -6.47 0.03 11.92
C ILE A 86 -6.64 1.50 11.56
N ILE A 87 -7.23 1.82 10.41
CA ILE A 87 -7.45 3.18 9.93
C ILE A 87 -8.53 3.89 10.76
N GLU A 88 -9.59 3.19 11.17
CA GLU A 88 -10.62 3.73 12.07
C GLU A 88 -10.03 4.12 13.43
N GLU A 89 -9.16 3.27 14.00
CA GLU A 89 -8.49 3.53 15.28
C GLU A 89 -7.35 4.55 15.17
N GLN A 90 -6.64 4.54 14.04
CA GLN A 90 -5.50 5.40 13.73
C GLN A 90 -5.58 5.91 12.28
N PRO A 91 -6.36 6.99 12.01
CA PRO A 91 -6.60 7.49 10.65
C PRO A 91 -5.36 7.92 9.87
N ASN A 92 -4.24 8.15 10.56
CA ASN A 92 -2.97 8.53 9.95
C ASN A 92 -1.95 7.38 9.95
N TYR A 93 -2.39 6.12 10.07
CA TYR A 93 -1.55 4.94 9.88
C TYR A 93 -1.31 4.70 8.39
N TRP A 94 -0.22 5.26 7.89
CA TRP A 94 0.11 5.28 6.47
C TRP A 94 0.26 3.91 5.81
N LEU A 95 0.87 2.95 6.50
CA LEU A 95 1.07 1.63 5.92
C LEU A 95 -0.25 0.90 5.67
N ALA A 96 -1.20 0.97 6.61
CA ALA A 96 -2.51 0.36 6.46
C ALA A 96 -3.27 0.96 5.26
N LYS A 97 -3.27 2.30 5.12
CA LYS A 97 -3.82 2.99 3.94
C LYS A 97 -3.18 2.50 2.63
N MET A 98 -1.85 2.40 2.59
CA MET A 98 -1.15 1.90 1.40
C MET A 98 -1.54 0.46 1.03
N TYR A 99 -1.68 -0.42 2.01
CA TYR A 99 -2.13 -1.79 1.75
C TYR A 99 -3.58 -1.83 1.28
N LYS A 100 -4.50 -1.12 1.96
CA LYS A 100 -5.92 -1.00 1.57
C LYS A 100 -6.04 -0.53 0.12
N ILE A 101 -5.45 0.62 -0.20
CA ILE A 101 -5.46 1.19 -1.56
C ILE A 101 -4.90 0.18 -2.56
N ARG A 102 -3.77 -0.47 -2.26
CA ARG A 102 -3.16 -1.40 -3.20
C ARG A 102 -4.04 -2.61 -3.49
N ILE A 103 -4.69 -3.18 -2.47
CA ILE A 103 -5.61 -4.30 -2.63
C ILE A 103 -6.80 -3.88 -3.47
N GLN A 104 -7.41 -2.73 -3.16
CA GLN A 104 -8.51 -2.18 -3.94
C GLN A 104 -8.09 -1.97 -5.40
N LEU A 105 -6.86 -1.50 -5.66
CA LEU A 105 -6.29 -1.36 -7.00
C LEU A 105 -5.97 -2.68 -7.72
N MET A 106 -6.03 -3.83 -7.04
CA MET A 106 -5.91 -5.16 -7.64
C MET A 106 -7.25 -5.82 -7.96
N LEU A 107 -8.35 -5.39 -7.33
CA LEU A 107 -9.70 -5.93 -7.59
C LEU A 107 -10.18 -5.64 -9.02
N PRO A 108 -11.17 -6.30 -9.63
CA PRO A 108 -11.71 -5.81 -10.91
C PRO A 108 -12.43 -4.46 -10.74
N ASN A 109 -12.41 -3.58 -11.74
CA ASN A 109 -13.02 -2.23 -11.65
C ASN A 109 -14.49 -2.25 -11.19
N SER A 110 -15.26 -3.31 -11.51
CA SER A 110 -16.65 -3.47 -11.08
C SER A 110 -16.84 -3.65 -9.56
N PHE A 111 -15.76 -3.85 -8.81
CA PHE A 111 -15.74 -4.07 -7.36
C PHE A 111 -14.98 -2.97 -6.60
N ARG A 112 -14.57 -1.90 -7.28
CA ARG A 112 -13.82 -0.78 -6.67
C ARG A 112 -14.72 0.43 -6.55
N ASP A 113 -14.63 1.12 -5.42
CA ASP A 113 -15.06 2.51 -5.32
C ASP A 113 -13.87 3.40 -5.70
N GLU A 114 -13.81 3.81 -6.96
CA GLU A 114 -12.68 4.59 -7.48
C GLU A 114 -12.62 5.99 -6.88
N ASP A 115 -13.78 6.58 -6.56
CA ASP A 115 -13.84 7.91 -5.94
C ASP A 115 -13.30 7.85 -4.51
N GLU A 116 -13.67 6.83 -3.72
CA GLU A 116 -13.11 6.61 -2.38
C GLU A 116 -11.59 6.46 -2.42
N ILE A 117 -11.06 5.66 -3.36
CA ILE A 117 -9.61 5.44 -3.49
C ILE A 117 -8.91 6.75 -3.85
N ILE A 118 -9.46 7.53 -4.77
CA ILE A 118 -8.90 8.84 -5.15
C ILE A 118 -8.91 9.79 -3.95
N GLU A 119 -10.03 9.88 -3.24
CA GLU A 119 -10.15 10.72 -2.05
C GLU A 119 -9.11 10.33 -0.98
N GLU A 120 -8.91 9.04 -0.74
CA GLU A 120 -7.94 8.55 0.23
C GLU A 120 -6.49 8.88 -0.19
N ILE A 121 -6.14 8.67 -1.47
CA ILE A 121 -4.80 9.02 -1.98
C ILE A 121 -4.56 10.54 -1.94
N MET A 122 -5.58 11.33 -2.29
CA MET A 122 -5.49 12.80 -2.27
C MET A 122 -5.38 13.33 -0.85
N ASP A 123 -6.11 12.76 0.12
CA ASP A 123 -5.92 13.05 1.55
C ASP A 123 -4.48 12.75 1.98
N MET A 124 -3.91 11.60 1.59
CA MET A 124 -2.51 11.30 1.87
C MET A 124 -1.57 12.36 1.29
N ILE A 125 -1.76 12.82 0.05
CA ILE A 125 -0.96 13.90 -0.56
C ILE A 125 -1.09 15.22 0.21
N GLU A 126 -2.31 15.60 0.60
CA GLU A 126 -2.54 16.83 1.37
C GLU A 126 -1.94 16.77 2.78
N GLN A 127 -1.93 15.59 3.40
CA GLN A 127 -1.27 15.39 4.70
C GLN A 127 0.26 15.55 4.60
N GLN A 128 0.88 15.08 3.51
CA GLN A 128 2.33 15.22 3.30
C GLN A 128 2.78 16.68 3.31
N LYS A 129 1.98 17.56 2.71
CA LYS A 129 2.26 19.01 2.62
C LYS A 129 2.32 19.70 3.99
N LYS A 130 1.77 19.06 5.04
CA LYS A 130 1.67 19.61 6.40
C LYS A 130 2.76 19.09 7.34
N GLY A 131 3.53 18.07 6.93
CA GLY A 131 4.48 17.36 7.78
C GLY A 131 5.94 17.47 7.33
N GLU A 132 6.83 16.84 8.09
CA GLU A 132 8.20 16.59 7.66
C GLU A 132 8.22 15.61 6.48
N PHE A 133 9.09 15.85 5.51
CA PHE A 133 9.25 14.98 4.35
C PHE A 133 9.64 13.56 4.79
N ARG A 134 9.03 12.55 4.15
CA ARG A 134 9.42 11.14 4.29
C ARG A 134 9.69 10.53 2.90
N PRO A 135 10.71 9.67 2.75
CA PRO A 135 11.04 9.02 1.48
C PRO A 135 9.83 8.44 0.71
N TYR A 136 8.92 7.78 1.43
CA TYR A 136 7.76 7.08 0.85
C TYR A 136 6.61 8.02 0.46
N TYR A 137 6.74 9.34 0.61
CA TYR A 137 5.76 10.33 0.14
C TYR A 137 5.59 10.35 -1.38
N VAL A 138 6.58 9.84 -2.12
CA VAL A 138 6.47 9.61 -3.56
C VAL A 138 5.35 8.63 -3.92
N ILE A 139 4.97 7.71 -3.02
CA ILE A 139 4.07 6.60 -3.33
C ILE A 139 2.66 7.05 -3.70
N PRO A 140 1.96 7.92 -2.93
CA PRO A 140 0.65 8.44 -3.31
C PRO A 140 0.61 9.09 -4.70
N TYR A 141 1.67 9.81 -5.10
CA TYR A 141 1.77 10.41 -6.45
C TYR A 141 1.79 9.36 -7.56
N LEU A 142 2.49 8.24 -7.35
CA LEU A 142 2.54 7.16 -8.32
C LEU A 142 1.21 6.39 -8.39
N LEU A 143 0.57 6.18 -7.24
CA LEU A 143 -0.74 5.51 -7.17
C LEU A 143 -1.82 6.32 -7.92
N ILE A 144 -1.91 7.63 -7.65
CA ILE A 144 -2.88 8.49 -8.34
C ILE A 144 -2.56 8.65 -9.83
N SER A 145 -1.27 8.71 -10.20
CA SER A 145 -0.86 8.70 -11.61
C SER A 145 -1.32 7.42 -12.32
N GLY A 146 -1.11 6.27 -11.69
CA GLY A 146 -1.58 4.98 -12.20
C GLY A 146 -3.08 4.92 -12.38
N LEU A 147 -3.87 5.50 -11.46
CA LEU A 147 -5.32 5.62 -11.57
C LEU A 147 -5.74 6.51 -12.74
N TYR A 148 -5.26 7.76 -12.81
CA TYR A 148 -5.60 8.65 -13.92
C TYR A 148 -5.19 8.05 -15.27
N TRP A 149 -4.08 7.31 -15.32
CA TRP A 149 -3.70 6.58 -16.53
C TRP A 149 -4.75 5.52 -16.92
N SER A 150 -5.29 4.76 -15.95
CA SER A 150 -6.37 3.79 -16.22
C SER A 150 -7.61 4.46 -16.81
N PHE A 151 -7.89 5.70 -16.44
CA PHE A 151 -9.06 6.45 -16.91
C PHE A 151 -8.86 7.13 -18.26
N GLY A 152 -7.67 7.00 -18.86
CA GLY A 152 -7.32 7.71 -20.10
C GLY A 152 -6.98 9.19 -19.87
N GLU A 153 -6.91 9.63 -18.62
CA GLU A 153 -6.50 10.98 -18.20
C GLU A 153 -4.97 11.09 -18.20
N SER A 154 -4.37 10.82 -19.36
CA SER A 154 -2.91 10.69 -19.56
C SER A 154 -2.13 11.94 -19.14
N GLU A 155 -2.66 13.13 -19.43
CA GLU A 155 -2.01 14.39 -19.03
C GLU A 155 -1.97 14.57 -17.51
N LYS A 156 -3.09 14.30 -16.80
CA LYS A 156 -3.10 14.31 -15.33
C LYS A 156 -2.13 13.29 -14.75
N ALA A 157 -2.10 12.08 -15.31
CA ALA A 157 -1.17 11.06 -14.87
C ALA A 157 0.30 11.53 -14.98
N LYS A 158 0.66 12.21 -16.08
CA LYS A 158 1.99 12.80 -16.29
C LYS A 158 2.27 13.94 -15.32
N GLU A 159 1.28 14.78 -15.02
CA GLU A 159 1.41 15.85 -14.01
C GLU A 159 1.83 15.28 -12.65
N TYR A 160 1.19 14.21 -12.18
CA TYR A 160 1.56 13.58 -10.90
C TYR A 160 2.94 12.92 -10.91
N ILE A 161 3.38 12.36 -12.03
CA ILE A 161 4.77 11.88 -12.18
C ILE A 161 5.74 13.06 -12.09
N ALA A 162 5.44 14.17 -12.77
CA ALA A 162 6.25 15.38 -12.71
C ALA A 162 6.27 16.00 -11.30
N GLU A 163 5.17 15.95 -10.55
CA GLU A 163 5.14 16.34 -9.14
C GLU A 163 5.98 15.41 -8.26
N ALA A 164 5.91 14.10 -8.46
CA ALA A 164 6.76 13.14 -7.78
C ALA A 164 8.27 13.44 -7.99
N LYS A 165 8.67 13.86 -9.21
CA LYS A 165 10.07 14.25 -9.51
C LYS A 165 10.55 15.47 -8.71
N LYS A 166 9.65 16.39 -8.35
CA LYS A 166 9.96 17.61 -7.58
C LYS A 166 10.17 17.35 -6.09
N LEU A 167 9.73 16.19 -5.58
CA LEU A 167 9.91 15.84 -4.18
C LEU A 167 11.40 15.70 -3.84
N GLU A 168 11.73 16.06 -2.59
CA GLU A 168 13.01 15.71 -1.99
C GLU A 168 13.22 14.19 -2.10
N ALA A 169 14.46 13.76 -2.24
CA ALA A 169 14.75 12.33 -2.27
C ALA A 169 15.75 11.95 -1.21
N SER A 170 15.33 10.96 -0.44
CA SER A 170 16.17 10.15 0.42
C SER A 170 15.77 8.68 0.21
N PRO A 171 16.67 7.73 0.46
CA PRO A 171 16.38 6.32 0.21
C PRO A 171 15.21 5.82 1.05
N ILE A 172 14.32 5.03 0.44
CA ILE A 172 13.30 4.27 1.17
C ILE A 172 13.99 3.07 1.83
N THR A 173 14.06 3.09 3.17
CA THR A 173 14.71 2.03 3.96
C THR A 173 13.71 1.09 4.66
N VAL A 174 12.43 1.43 4.63
CA VAL A 174 11.34 0.68 5.26
C VAL A 174 10.49 0.01 4.20
N ILE A 175 10.13 -1.26 4.43
CA ILE A 175 9.18 -2.01 3.58
C ILE A 175 9.54 -1.92 2.07
N SER A 176 10.84 -1.87 1.76
CA SER A 176 11.33 -1.57 0.41
C SER A 176 10.81 -2.55 -0.64
N ASP A 177 10.80 -3.83 -0.30
CA ASP A 177 10.43 -4.92 -1.20
C ASP A 177 8.96 -4.86 -1.62
N PHE A 178 8.10 -4.24 -0.81
CA PHE A 178 6.70 -4.02 -1.16
C PHE A 178 6.51 -2.70 -1.91
N LEU A 179 7.13 -1.62 -1.43
CA LEU A 179 6.95 -0.28 -2.01
C LEU A 179 7.55 -0.17 -3.42
N ILE A 180 8.63 -0.91 -3.71
CA ILE A 180 9.25 -0.94 -5.04
C ILE A 180 8.30 -1.45 -6.12
N LEU A 181 7.42 -2.40 -5.78
CA LEU A 181 6.50 -2.99 -6.73
C LEU A 181 5.50 -1.96 -7.29
N ILE A 182 5.22 -0.87 -6.57
CA ILE A 182 4.34 0.21 -7.06
C ILE A 182 4.99 0.93 -8.26
N PHE A 183 6.31 1.08 -8.23
CA PHE A 183 7.07 1.62 -9.36
C PHE A 183 7.05 0.64 -10.53
N ASP A 184 7.30 -0.64 -10.26
CA ASP A 184 7.34 -1.69 -11.30
C ASP A 184 6.00 -1.83 -12.02
N ASP A 185 4.90 -1.81 -11.27
CA ASP A 185 3.54 -1.90 -11.79
C ASP A 185 3.24 -0.72 -12.74
N LEU A 186 3.53 0.51 -12.31
CA LEU A 186 3.29 1.72 -13.12
C LEU A 186 4.21 1.78 -14.33
N GLU A 187 5.51 1.51 -14.15
CA GLU A 187 6.49 1.49 -15.25
C GLU A 187 6.07 0.50 -16.33
N THR A 188 5.73 -0.72 -15.94
CA THR A 188 5.30 -1.79 -16.85
C THR A 188 4.05 -1.37 -17.61
N LYS A 189 3.06 -0.79 -16.90
CA LYS A 189 1.81 -0.31 -17.50
C LYS A 189 2.03 0.79 -18.54
N LEU A 190 2.87 1.76 -18.22
CA LEU A 190 3.21 2.86 -19.15
C LEU A 190 3.97 2.31 -20.37
N ARG A 191 4.95 1.44 -20.13
CA ARG A 191 5.76 0.83 -21.20
C ARG A 191 4.91 -0.03 -22.14
N SER A 192 3.99 -0.84 -21.60
CA SER A 192 3.07 -1.65 -22.42
C SER A 192 2.08 -0.80 -23.22
N SER A 193 1.83 0.43 -22.78
CA SER A 193 0.95 1.39 -23.47
C SER A 193 1.70 2.26 -24.49
N GLY A 194 3.02 2.09 -24.65
CA GLY A 194 3.85 2.88 -25.57
C GLY A 194 4.38 4.20 -24.99
N GLU A 195 4.07 4.52 -23.74
CA GLU A 195 4.53 5.75 -23.06
C GLU A 195 5.94 5.58 -22.48
N HIS A 196 6.92 5.44 -23.37
CA HIS A 196 8.29 5.16 -22.96
C HIS A 196 8.95 6.29 -22.16
N GLU A 197 8.61 7.54 -22.42
CA GLU A 197 9.14 8.70 -21.68
C GLU A 197 8.67 8.68 -20.22
N SER A 198 7.35 8.62 -20.00
CA SER A 198 6.76 8.50 -18.66
C SER A 198 7.25 7.24 -17.93
N ALA A 199 7.41 6.11 -18.63
CA ALA A 199 7.97 4.89 -18.03
C ALA A 199 9.43 5.11 -17.56
N ASN A 200 10.25 5.80 -18.35
CA ASN A 200 11.61 6.13 -17.96
C ASN A 200 11.65 7.10 -16.78
N ASP A 201 10.71 8.06 -16.69
CA ASP A 201 10.58 8.94 -15.53
C ASP A 201 10.29 8.15 -14.24
N VAL A 202 9.41 7.14 -14.31
CA VAL A 202 9.11 6.25 -13.18
C VAL A 202 10.35 5.41 -12.80
N LEU A 203 11.11 4.92 -13.79
CA LEU A 203 12.36 4.19 -13.54
C LEU A 203 13.43 5.09 -12.91
N GLU A 204 13.56 6.35 -13.34
CA GLU A 204 14.44 7.34 -12.70
C GLU A 204 14.07 7.56 -11.24
N LEU A 205 12.77 7.74 -10.95
CA LEU A 205 12.27 7.84 -9.57
C LEU A 205 12.59 6.58 -8.77
N LYS A 206 12.36 5.39 -9.33
CA LYS A 206 12.69 4.12 -8.68
C LYS A 206 14.16 4.07 -8.28
N ASN A 207 15.08 4.38 -9.20
CA ASN A 207 16.51 4.38 -8.92
C ASN A 207 16.89 5.44 -7.87
N LYS A 208 16.25 6.62 -7.92
CA LYS A 208 16.43 7.71 -6.95
C LYS A 208 16.10 7.27 -5.51
N TYR A 209 15.01 6.53 -5.31
CA TYR A 209 14.52 6.13 -3.98
C TYR A 209 15.05 4.78 -3.49
N PHE A 210 15.46 3.86 -4.37
CA PHE A 210 15.94 2.53 -4.00
C PHE A 210 17.44 2.29 -4.21
N LYS A 211 18.20 3.30 -4.69
CA LYS A 211 19.65 3.21 -4.95
C LYS A 211 20.03 2.00 -5.81
N MET A 212 19.28 1.78 -6.88
CA MET A 212 19.53 0.74 -7.88
C MET A 212 20.34 1.27 -9.07
#